data_AF-A0AA51QQM5-F1
#
_entry.id   AF-A0AA51QQM5-F1
#
_cell.length_a   1.000
_cell.length_b   1.000
_cell.length_c   1.000
_cell.angle_alpha   90.00
_cell.angle_beta   90.00
_cell.angle_gamma   90.00
#
_symmetry.space_group_name_H-M   'P 1'
#
loop_
_entity.id
_entity.type
_entity.pdbx_description
1 polymer ?
#
loop_
_entity_poly.entity_id
_entity_poly.type
_entity_poly.pdbx_seq_one_letter_code
_entity_poly.pdbx_strand_id
1 'polypeptide(L)' 'MSTSIPRPGDHLPGSHPGMDPRSIHTDVEGLLTRARDTAVGAADPSEIIPRQAQLLEQAHDLLVQALATVDKI' A
#
# COMPACT_ATOMS: atom_id res chain seq x y z
N MET A 1 -4.44 41.86 -17.65
CA MET A 1 -3.80 40.53 -17.80
C MET A 1 -4.84 39.49 -17.39
N SER A 2 -5.56 38.91 -18.35
CA SER A 2 -6.61 37.92 -18.09
C SER A 2 -5.96 36.54 -18.03
N THR A 3 -5.80 35.96 -16.84
CA THR A 3 -5.37 34.57 -16.68
C THR A 3 -6.59 33.68 -16.93
N SER A 4 -6.54 32.88 -18.00
CA SER A 4 -7.60 31.93 -18.37
C SER A 4 -7.91 31.01 -17.19
N ILE A 5 -9.18 30.95 -16.78
CA ILE A 5 -9.66 30.04 -15.74
C ILE A 5 -9.58 28.61 -16.31
N PRO A 6 -8.82 27.68 -15.70
CA PRO A 6 -8.72 26.31 -16.16
C PRO A 6 -10.10 25.64 -16.10
N ARG A 7 -10.43 24.77 -17.07
CA ARG A 7 -11.72 24.09 -17.05
C ARG A 7 -11.75 23.02 -15.96
N PRO A 8 -12.90 22.80 -15.30
CA PRO A 8 -13.06 21.69 -14.37
C PRO A 8 -12.71 20.37 -15.06
N GLY A 9 -11.69 19.66 -14.57
CA GLY A 9 -11.16 18.42 -15.15
C GLY A 9 -9.72 18.51 -15.68
N ASP A 10 -9.19 19.71 -15.94
CA ASP A 10 -7.83 19.90 -16.49
C ASP A 10 -6.69 19.61 -15.50
N HIS A 11 -7.02 19.27 -14.25
CA HIS A 11 -6.05 18.93 -13.19
C HIS A 11 -5.98 17.43 -12.90
N LEU A 12 -6.70 16.58 -13.65
CA LEU A 12 -6.62 15.14 -13.46
C LEU A 12 -5.38 14.62 -14.21
N PRO A 13 -4.26 14.28 -13.51
CA PRO A 13 -3.17 13.56 -14.14
C PRO A 13 -3.77 12.29 -14.75
N GLY A 14 -3.48 12.05 -16.03
CA GLY A 14 -4.12 11.03 -16.85
C GLY A 14 -4.32 9.72 -16.09
N SER A 15 -5.51 9.12 -16.27
CA SER A 15 -5.91 7.84 -15.67
C SER A 15 -4.70 6.93 -15.50
N HIS A 16 -4.22 6.79 -14.25
CA HIS A 16 -3.31 5.71 -13.96
C HIS A 16 -4.04 4.43 -14.38
N PRO A 17 -3.44 3.55 -15.19
CA PRO A 17 -4.07 2.29 -15.54
C PRO A 17 -4.41 1.60 -14.22
N GLY A 18 -5.71 1.43 -13.96
CA GLY A 18 -6.20 0.84 -12.73
C GLY A 18 -5.48 -0.49 -12.51
N MET A 19 -4.94 -0.69 -11.30
CA MET A 19 -4.24 -1.91 -10.96
C MET A 19 -5.22 -3.10 -11.04
N ASP A 20 -4.83 -4.16 -11.75
CA ASP A 20 -5.68 -5.35 -11.93
C ASP A 20 -5.90 -6.03 -10.57
N PRO A 21 -7.15 -6.19 -10.10
CA PRO A 21 -7.46 -6.87 -8.85
C PRO A 21 -6.83 -8.27 -8.75
N ARG A 22 -6.68 -8.99 -9.87
CA ARG A 22 -6.05 -10.32 -9.89
C ARG A 22 -4.55 -10.26 -9.62
N SER A 23 -3.88 -9.21 -10.07
CA SER A 23 -2.47 -8.96 -9.75
C SER A 23 -2.31 -8.72 -8.26
N ILE A 24 -3.19 -7.90 -7.67
CA ILE A 24 -3.17 -7.61 -6.23
C ILE A 24 -3.34 -8.90 -5.41
N HIS A 25 -4.30 -9.76 -5.77
CA HIS A 25 -4.48 -11.05 -5.09
C HIS A 25 -3.23 -11.94 -5.16
N THR A 26 -2.57 -11.95 -6.31
CA THR A 26 -1.34 -12.74 -6.52
C THR A 26 -0.18 -12.20 -5.66
N ASP A 27 -0.04 -10.88 -5.61
CA ASP A 27 1.01 -10.23 -4.82
C ASP A 27 0.79 -10.44 -3.32
N VAL A 28 -0.48 -10.37 -2.86
CA VAL A 28 -0.86 -10.63 -1.47
C VAL A 28 -0.61 -12.08 -1.07
N GLU A 29 -0.95 -13.06 -1.90
CA GLU A 29 -0.64 -14.47 -1.65
C GLU A 29 0.87 -14.73 -1.57
N GLY A 30 1.66 -14.05 -2.40
CA GLY A 30 3.12 -14.09 -2.33
C GLY A 30 3.67 -13.53 -1.01
N LEU A 31 3.10 -12.42 -0.53
CA LEU A 31 3.47 -11.83 0.76
C LEU A 31 3.08 -12.72 1.95
N LEU A 32 1.88 -13.31 1.93
CA LEU A 32 1.41 -14.24 2.97
C LEU A 32 2.26 -15.51 3.03
N THR A 33 2.68 -16.02 1.88
CA THR A 33 3.56 -17.20 1.80
C THR A 33 4.92 -16.91 2.42
N ARG A 34 5.55 -15.77 2.07
CA ARG A 34 6.83 -15.36 2.67
C ARG A 34 6.74 -15.12 4.17
N ALA A 35 5.62 -14.56 4.65
CA ALA A 35 5.39 -14.35 6.08
C ALA A 35 5.29 -15.68 6.84
N ARG A 36 4.60 -16.66 6.27
CA ARG A 36 4.50 -18.02 6.81
C ARG A 36 5.84 -18.75 6.81
N ASP A 37 6.61 -18.65 5.73
CA ASP A 37 7.95 -19.26 5.65
C ASP A 37 8.92 -18.62 6.67
N THR A 38 8.81 -17.30 6.86
CA THR A 38 9.55 -16.58 7.90
C THR A 38 9.15 -17.05 9.31
N ALA A 39 7.87 -17.31 9.56
CA ALA A 39 7.38 -17.78 10.85
C ALA A 39 7.84 -19.22 11.17
N VAL A 40 8.05 -20.07 10.16
CA VAL A 40 8.53 -21.44 10.33
C VAL A 40 10.06 -21.50 10.52
N GLY A 41 10.80 -20.51 10.02
CA GLY A 41 12.28 -20.47 10.08
C GLY A 41 12.89 -19.66 11.24
N ALA A 42 12.10 -18.96 12.04
CA ALA A 42 12.63 -18.09 13.09
C ALA A 42 12.69 -18.82 14.44
N ALA A 43 13.89 -19.23 14.85
CA ALA A 43 14.13 -19.93 16.12
C ALA A 43 14.36 -18.99 17.31
N ASP A 44 14.63 -17.69 17.07
CA ASP A 44 15.02 -16.75 18.12
C ASP A 44 14.01 -15.58 18.27
N PRO A 45 13.30 -15.47 19.42
CA PRO A 45 12.34 -14.41 19.69
C PRO A 45 12.92 -13.00 19.55
N SER A 46 14.24 -12.86 19.74
CA SER A 46 14.98 -11.60 19.64
C SER A 46 14.98 -11.01 18.23
N GLU A 47 14.86 -11.82 17.18
CA GLU A 47 14.78 -11.37 15.79
C GLU A 47 13.32 -11.25 15.29
N ILE A 48 12.41 -12.02 15.89
CA ILE A 48 10.99 -12.05 15.51
C ILE A 48 10.30 -10.75 15.92
N ILE A 49 10.51 -10.28 17.14
CA ILE A 49 9.87 -9.08 17.68
C ILE A 49 10.17 -7.82 16.85
N PRO A 50 11.44 -7.49 16.52
CA PRO A 50 11.73 -6.30 15.70
C PRO A 50 11.19 -6.44 14.27
N ARG A 51 11.22 -7.65 13.69
CA ARG A 51 10.64 -7.90 12.35
C ARG A 51 9.11 -7.71 12.36
N GLN A 52 8.43 -8.20 13.38
CA GLN A 52 6.99 -8.02 13.54
C GLN A 52 6.61 -6.55 13.78
N ALA A 53 7.39 -5.82 14.58
CA ALA A 53 7.18 -4.40 14.81
C ALA A 53 7.27 -3.59 13.50
N GLN A 54 8.30 -3.84 12.67
CA GLN A 54 8.44 -3.20 11.36
C GLN A 54 7.28 -3.51 10.41
N LEU A 55 6.77 -4.75 10.46
CA LEU A 55 5.66 -5.17 9.63
C LEU A 55 4.34 -4.48 10.04
N LEU A 56 4.12 -4.32 11.35
CA LEU A 56 2.96 -3.59 11.88
C LEU A 56 3.01 -2.09 11.55
N GLU A 57 4.20 -1.47 11.60
CA GLU A 57 4.40 -0.07 11.22
C GLU A 57 4.10 0.15 9.72
N GLN A 58 4.63 -0.70 8.84
CA GLN A 58 4.34 -0.62 7.40
C GLN A 58 2.86 -0.82 7.09
N ALA A 59 2.20 -1.75 7.79
CA ALA A 59 0.76 -1.96 7.64
C ALA A 59 -0.04 -0.73 8.08
N HIS A 60 0.38 -0.07 9.16
CA HIS A 60 -0.25 1.16 9.63
C HIS A 60 -0.13 2.29 8.60
N ASP A 61 1.06 2.53 8.06
CA ASP A 61 1.30 3.57 7.05
C ASP A 61 0.45 3.37 5.80
N LEU A 62 0.34 2.12 5.33
CA LEU A 62 -0.50 1.77 4.19
C LEU A 62 -1.98 2.04 4.47
N LEU A 63 -2.47 1.71 5.66
CA LEU A 63 -3.86 1.96 6.03
C LEU A 63 -4.16 3.45 6.14
N VAL A 64 -3.25 4.24 6.70
CA VAL A 64 -3.36 5.71 6.76
C VAL A 64 -3.37 6.30 5.35
N GLN A 65 -2.48 5.84 4.47
CA GLN A 65 -2.42 6.27 3.08
C GLN A 65 -3.72 5.92 2.33
N ALA A 66 -4.26 4.71 2.53
CA ALA A 66 -5.53 4.30 1.94
C ALA A 66 -6.70 5.17 2.43
N LEU A 67 -6.75 5.47 3.72
CA LEU A 67 -7.78 6.32 4.31
C LEU A 67 -7.71 7.76 3.77
N ALA A 68 -6.51 8.32 3.66
CA ALA A 68 -6.28 9.65 3.09
C ALA A 68 -6.67 9.73 1.60
N THR A 69 -6.69 8.59 0.90
CA THR A 69 -7.14 8.51 -0.49
C THR A 69 -8.67 8.57 -0.60
N VAL A 70 -9.39 8.13 0.43
CA VAL A 70 -10.86 8.22 0.52
C VAL A 70 -11.33 9.63 0.91
N ASP A 71 -10.54 10.38 1.68
CA ASP A 71 -10.85 11.79 2.08
C ASP A 71 -10.78 12.80 0.91
N LYS A 72 -10.31 12.36 -0.27
CA LYS A 72 -10.21 13.18 -1.49
C LYS A 72 -11.43 13.08 -2.42
N ILE A 73 -12.48 12.34 -2.05
CA ILE A 73 -13.68 12.10 -2.85
C ILE A 73 -14.83 12.99 -2.38
#